data_AF-A0A2I0B1R8-F1
#
_entry.id   AF-A0A2I0B1R8-F1
#
_cell.length_a   1.000
_cell.length_b   1.000
_cell.length_c   1.000
_cell.angle_alpha   90.00
_cell.angle_beta   90.00
_cell.angle_gamma   90.00
#
_symmetry.space_group_name_H-M   'P 1'
#
loop_
_entity.id
_entity.type
_entity.pdbx_description
1 polymer ?
#
loop_
_entity_poly.entity_id
_entity_poly.type
_entity_poly.pdbx_seq_one_letter_code
_entity_poly.pdbx_strand_id
1 'polypeptide(L)' 'MKPIELKTPPEQVQTITRAIFDVVKEHGPLTIADTWEHIKVSSFSLPPSPSSLI' A
#
# COMPACT_ATOMS: atom_id res chain seq x y z
N MET A 1 -11.71 -15.25 15.58
CA MET A 1 -10.58 -15.52 14.66
C MET A 1 -9.29 -15.49 15.44
N LYS A 2 -8.29 -16.28 15.07
CA LYS A 2 -6.94 -16.12 15.65
C LYS A 2 -6.29 -14.85 15.07
N PRO A 3 -5.52 -14.08 15.85
CA PRO A 3 -4.74 -12.97 15.32
C PRO A 3 -3.82 -13.47 14.21
N ILE A 4 -3.72 -12.70 13.12
CA ILE A 4 -2.80 -12.99 12.04
C ILE A 4 -1.44 -12.41 12.45
N GLU A 5 -0.44 -13.28 12.58
CA GLU A 5 0.94 -12.85 12.80
C GLU A 5 1.56 -12.40 11.46
N LEU A 6 1.82 -11.09 11.36
CA LEU A 6 2.50 -10.53 10.20
C LEU A 6 4.01 -10.76 10.35
N LYS A 7 4.62 -11.41 9.35
CA LYS A 7 6.07 -11.70 9.32
C LYS A 7 6.93 -10.51 8.83
N THR A 8 6.32 -9.34 8.64
CA THR A 8 6.99 -8.14 8.13
C THR A 8 7.47 -7.24 9.27
N PRO A 9 8.57 -6.48 9.10
CA PRO A 9 9.01 -5.48 10.05
C PRO A 9 7.91 -4.46 10.38
N PRO A 10 7.87 -3.89 11.59
CA PRO A 10 6.80 -2.99 12.02
C PRO A 10 6.64 -1.74 11.14
N GLU A 11 7.75 -1.16 10.66
CA GLU A 11 7.70 -0.01 9.73
C GLU A 11 7.04 -0.36 8.39
N GLN A 12 7.29 -1.57 7.90
CA GLN A 12 6.67 -2.07 6.69
C GLN A 12 5.17 -2.35 6.90
N VAL A 13 4.78 -2.87 8.07
CA VAL A 13 3.35 -3.03 8.43
C VAL A 13 2.63 -1.68 8.39
N GLN A 14 3.21 -0.63 8.96
CA GLN A 14 2.60 0.71 8.95
C GLN A 14 2.47 1.25 7.53
N THR A 15 3.52 1.13 6.72
CA THR A 15 3.53 1.59 5.33
C THR A 15 2.47 0.87 4.50
N ILE A 16 2.41 -0.46 4.59
CA ILE A 16 1.41 -1.29 3.90
C ILE A 16 -0.01 -0.92 4.36
N THR A 17 -0.22 -0.80 5.67
CA THR A 17 -1.53 -0.45 6.24
C THR A 17 -1.99 0.91 5.72
N ARG A 18 -1.08 1.89 5.65
CA ARG A 18 -1.40 3.23 5.16
C ARG A 18 -1.77 3.23 3.68
N ALA A 19 -0.99 2.56 2.84
CA ALA A 19 -1.26 2.47 1.40
C ALA A 19 -2.62 1.82 1.12
N ILE A 20 -2.95 0.72 1.79
CA ILE A 20 -4.25 0.05 1.67
C ILE A 20 -5.37 0.98 2.14
N PHE A 21 -5.19 1.64 3.29
CA PHE A 21 -6.19 2.56 3.83
C PHE A 21 -6.48 3.72 2.87
N ASP A 22 -5.44 4.35 2.30
CA ASP A 22 -5.62 5.49 1.40
C ASP A 22 -6.39 5.07 0.14
N VAL A 23 -6.10 3.89 -0.44
CA VAL A 23 -6.85 3.32 -1.58
C VAL A 23 -8.32 3.06 -1.25
N VAL A 24 -8.59 2.40 -0.11
CA VAL A 24 -9.98 2.10 0.31
C VAL A 24 -10.74 3.38 0.68
N LYS A 25 -10.06 4.38 1.26
CA LYS A 25 -10.67 5.67 1.59
C LYS A 25 -11.07 6.44 0.33
N GLU A 26 -10.25 6.38 -0.72
CA GLU A 26 -10.50 7.08 -1.99
C GLU A 26 -11.62 6.43 -2.81
N HIS A 27 -11.63 5.10 -2.91
CA HIS A 27 -12.51 4.38 -3.83
C HIS A 27 -13.71 3.69 -3.15
N GLY A 28 -13.76 3.68 -1.81
CA GLY A 28 -14.77 2.95 -1.05
C GLY A 28 -14.43 1.46 -0.88
N PRO A 29 -15.40 0.62 -0.48
CA PRO A 29 -15.19 -0.81 -0.31
C PRO A 29 -14.80 -1.45 -1.65
N LEU A 30 -13.63 -2.08 -1.69
CA LEU A 30 -13.09 -2.73 -2.89
C LEU A 30 -12.90 -4.22 -2.65
N THR A 31 -12.92 -5.00 -3.74
CA THR A 31 -12.44 -6.39 -3.67
C THR A 31 -10.92 -6.41 -3.51
N ILE A 32 -10.37 -7.54 -3.08
CA ILE A 32 -8.91 -7.71 -2.93
C ILE A 32 -8.21 -7.51 -4.29
N ALA A 33 -8.80 -8.03 -5.38
CA ALA A 33 -8.25 -7.89 -6.72
C ALA A 33 -8.23 -6.42 -7.16
N ASP A 34 -9.33 -5.69 -6.97
CA ASP A 34 -9.39 -4.26 -7.32
C ASP A 34 -8.39 -3.46 -6.50
N THR A 35 -8.31 -3.71 -5.18
CA THR A 35 -7.33 -3.06 -4.30
C THR A 35 -5.90 -3.21 -4.82
N TRP A 36 -5.53 -4.37 -5.35
CA TRP A 36 -4.20 -4.61 -5.92
C TRP A 36 -3.94 -3.78 -7.18
N GLU A 37 -4.94 -3.63 -8.06
CA GLU A 37 -4.83 -2.79 -9.26
C GLU A 37 -4.59 -1.32 -8.88
N HIS A 38 -5.34 -0.79 -7.91
CA HIS A 38 -5.19 0.59 -7.44
C HIS A 38 -3.83 0.84 -6.77
N ILE A 39 -3.36 -0.08 -5.89
CA ILE A 39 -2.05 0.07 -5.22
C ILE A 39 -0.90 0.13 -6.22
N LYS A 40 -0.93 -0.68 -7.28
CA LYS A 40 0.11 -0.65 -8.33
C LYS A 40 0.16 0.73 -9.00
N VAL A 41 -0.99 1.28 -9.39
CA VAL A 41 -1.06 2.58 -10.06
C VAL A 41 -0.58 3.71 -9.13
N SER A 42 -0.97 3.69 -7.86
CA SER A 42 -0.52 4.69 -6.86
C SER A 42 1.00 4.60 -6.60
N SER A 43 1.58 3.40 -6.58
CA SER A 43 3.01 3.20 -6.31
C SER A 43 3.91 3.59 -7.50
N PHE A 44 3.39 3.48 -8.74
CA PHE A 44 4.09 3.93 -9.94
C PHE A 44 3.98 5.45 -10.19
N SER A 45 3.12 6.15 -9.45
CA SER A 45 2.94 7.61 -9.57
C SER A 45 3.83 8.43 -8.63
N LEU A 46 4.62 7.80 -7.75
CA LEU A 46 5.65 8.53 -7.02
C LEU A 46 6.75 8.93 -8.02
N PRO A 47 7.08 10.23 -8.20
CA PRO A 47 8.23 10.61 -9.00
C PRO A 47 9.46 9.90 -8.44
N PRO A 48 10.42 9.48 -9.29
CA PRO A 48 11.65 8.87 -8.81
C PRO A 48 12.27 9.77 -7.76
N SER A 49 12.66 9.19 -6.62
CA SER A 49 13.38 9.92 -5.59
C SER A 49 14.54 10.67 -6.25
N PRO A 50 14.72 11.98 -5.99
CA PRO A 50 15.79 12.77 -6.59
C PRO A 50 17.20 12.23 -6.28
N SER A 51 17.31 11.30 -5.32
CA SER A 51 18.54 10.56 -5.02
C SER A 51 18.99 9.57 -6.12
N SER A 52 18.19 9.31 -7.15
CA SER A 52 18.58 8.43 -8.27
C SER A 52 19.21 9.18 -9.46
N LEU A 53 19.44 10.49 -9.35
CA LEU A 53 20.02 11.34 -10.39
C LEU A 53 21.39 11.94 -10.02
N ILE A 54 22.07 11.37 -9.01
CA ILE A 54 23.46 11.73 -8.64
C ILE A 54 24.36 10.53 -8.86
#